data_AF-A0A955P3Y6-F1
#
_entry.id   AF-A0A955P3Y6-F1
#
_cell.length_a   1.000
_cell.length_b   1.000
_cell.length_c   1.000
_cell.angle_alpha   90.00
_cell.angle_beta   90.00
_cell.angle_gamma   90.00
#
_symmetry.space_group_name_H-M   'P 1'
#
loop_
_entity.id
_entity.type
_entity.pdbx_description
1 polymer ?
#
loop_
_entity_poly.entity_id
_entity_poly.type
_entity_poly.pdbx_seq_one_letter_code
_entity_poly.pdbx_strand_id
1 'polypeptide(L)'
;MMRFQGSAMHNERGNKISLRPTPVWAAILLTVLAISPAYSETRGATLAVATADSLEKSKQTADFVADGDGDQEEINLAIESLPEVGGKVQLMEGTYDIKKVSGELGGVLIKRSNVELAGMGQATKLIQAASQETNVIRIIGDNVGNITIRDLYVDANRDENPLGEGDP
;
A
#
# COMPACT_ATOMS: atom_id res chain seq x y z
N MET A 1 -2.63 66.91 -70.60
CA MET A 1 -1.68 65.83 -70.92
C MET A 1 -2.29 64.51 -70.48
N MET A 2 -2.66 63.60 -71.37
CA MET A 2 -1.80 62.51 -71.92
C MET A 2 -1.31 61.56 -70.81
N ARG A 3 -1.38 60.22 -70.89
CA ARG A 3 -1.95 59.21 -71.81
C ARG A 3 -1.47 57.86 -71.21
N PHE A 4 -2.25 56.79 -71.37
CA PHE A 4 -1.82 55.37 -71.54
C PHE A 4 -1.34 54.64 -70.29
N GLN A 5 -1.57 53.34 -70.03
CA GLN A 5 -2.26 52.17 -70.61
C GLN A 5 -2.45 51.22 -69.38
N GLY A 6 -3.49 50.41 -69.24
CA GLY A 6 -3.72 49.20 -70.03
C GLY A 6 -3.07 47.96 -69.38
N SER A 7 -3.91 46.96 -69.14
CA SER A 7 -3.59 45.53 -69.21
C SER A 7 -2.91 44.85 -68.02
N ALA A 8 -3.75 44.08 -67.31
CA ALA A 8 -3.39 42.74 -66.87
C ALA A 8 -2.87 41.91 -68.05
N MET A 9 -1.77 41.17 -67.83
CA MET A 9 -1.47 39.88 -68.46
C MET A 9 -0.15 39.32 -67.91
N HIS A 10 -0.16 38.01 -67.66
CA HIS A 10 0.98 37.08 -67.60
C HIS A 10 1.98 37.24 -66.44
N ASN A 11 2.68 36.19 -65.98
CA ASN A 11 2.47 34.76 -65.75
C ASN A 11 3.72 34.33 -64.96
N GLU A 12 3.60 33.21 -64.24
CA GLU A 12 4.68 32.32 -63.81
C GLU A 12 5.76 32.85 -62.85
N ARG A 13 5.82 32.21 -61.67
CA ARG A 13 6.98 31.40 -61.29
C ARG A 13 6.69 30.61 -60.00
N GLY A 14 6.92 29.30 -60.06
CA GLY A 14 7.36 28.55 -58.88
C GLY A 14 6.36 27.58 -58.26
N ASN A 15 6.08 26.49 -58.99
CA ASN A 15 5.71 25.20 -58.41
C ASN A 15 6.74 24.77 -57.34
N LYS A 16 6.33 24.67 -56.07
CA LYS A 16 6.94 23.79 -55.06
C LYS A 16 5.87 23.28 -54.09
N ILE A 17 5.04 22.36 -54.59
CA ILE A 17 4.40 21.35 -53.73
C ILE A 17 5.51 20.45 -53.18
N SER A 18 5.96 20.72 -51.96
CA SER A 18 6.79 19.78 -51.19
C SER A 18 5.87 18.76 -50.51
N LEU A 19 5.41 17.78 -51.31
CA LEU A 19 4.84 16.55 -50.77
C LEU A 19 5.99 15.73 -50.23
N ARG A 20 6.15 15.69 -48.91
CA ARG A 20 7.06 14.75 -48.26
C ARG A 20 6.54 13.34 -48.49
N PRO A 21 7.32 12.44 -49.12
CA PRO A 21 6.94 11.04 -49.25
C PRO A 21 7.35 10.32 -47.96
N THR A 22 6.46 9.50 -47.42
CA THR A 22 6.85 8.18 -46.89
C THR A 22 5.60 7.29 -46.83
N PRO A 23 5.64 6.11 -47.47
CA PRO A 23 4.53 5.18 -47.46
C PRO A 23 4.47 4.48 -46.10
N VAL A 24 3.43 4.74 -45.32
CA VAL A 24 3.14 3.96 -44.09
C VAL A 24 2.43 2.67 -44.51
N TRP A 25 3.20 1.73 -45.05
CA TRP A 25 2.85 0.30 -45.02
C TRP A 25 3.82 -0.40 -44.09
N ALA A 26 3.99 0.16 -42.88
CA ALA A 26 4.63 -0.55 -41.79
C ALA A 26 3.56 -1.46 -41.18
N ALA A 27 3.71 -2.76 -41.45
CA ALA A 27 2.95 -3.81 -40.81
C ALA A 27 2.89 -3.56 -39.30
N ILE A 28 1.66 -3.41 -38.79
CA ILE A 28 1.39 -3.48 -37.36
C ILE A 28 1.66 -4.94 -36.98
N LEU A 29 2.90 -5.22 -36.58
CA LEU A 29 3.21 -6.43 -35.86
C LEU A 29 2.59 -6.23 -34.46
N LEU A 30 1.33 -6.65 -34.32
CA LEU A 30 0.67 -6.74 -33.04
C LEU A 30 1.38 -7.86 -32.26
N THR A 31 2.49 -7.54 -31.59
CA THR A 31 2.90 -8.36 -30.46
C THR A 31 1.84 -8.14 -29.40
N VAL A 32 0.86 -9.05 -29.36
CA VAL A 32 0.16 -9.34 -28.12
C VAL A 32 1.26 -9.83 -27.19
N LEU A 33 1.89 -8.91 -26.46
CA LEU A 33 2.45 -9.28 -25.18
C LEU A 33 1.22 -9.72 -24.41
N ALA A 34 1.04 -11.03 -24.27
CA ALA A 34 0.20 -11.55 -23.22
C ALA A 34 0.80 -10.96 -21.95
N ILE A 35 0.23 -9.85 -21.49
CA ILE A 35 0.29 -9.52 -20.09
C ILE A 35 -0.50 -10.68 -19.51
N SER A 36 0.23 -11.72 -19.09
CA SER A 36 -0.33 -12.74 -18.24
C SER A 36 -1.20 -12.01 -17.22
N PRO A 37 -2.39 -12.51 -16.84
CA PRO A 37 -2.97 -12.00 -15.61
C PRO A 37 -1.84 -12.04 -14.59
N ALA A 38 -1.56 -10.90 -13.93
CA ALA A 38 -0.72 -10.93 -12.76
C ALA A 38 -1.33 -12.05 -11.94
N TYR A 39 -0.61 -13.18 -11.86
CA TYR A 39 -1.05 -14.25 -11.02
C TYR A 39 -1.15 -13.55 -9.68
N SER A 40 -2.38 -13.42 -9.18
CA SER A 40 -2.56 -13.33 -7.75
C SER A 40 -1.98 -14.65 -7.29
N GLU A 41 -0.66 -14.66 -7.05
CA GLU A 41 -0.03 -15.54 -6.10
C GLU A 41 -1.00 -15.48 -4.95
N THR A 42 -1.73 -16.56 -4.76
CA THR A 42 -2.59 -16.72 -3.60
C THR A 42 -1.58 -16.89 -2.47
N ARG A 43 -0.92 -15.79 -2.10
CA ARG A 43 -0.10 -15.68 -0.91
C ARG A 43 -1.03 -16.20 0.16
N GLY A 44 -0.59 -17.28 0.80
CA GLY A 44 -1.48 -18.22 1.47
C GLY A 44 -2.28 -17.55 2.58
N ALA A 45 -2.90 -18.35 3.45
CA ALA A 45 -3.57 -17.81 4.63
C ALA A 45 -2.59 -17.16 5.65
N THR A 46 -1.39 -16.73 5.25
CA THR A 46 -0.41 -16.01 6.07
C THR A 46 0.10 -14.80 5.29
N LEU A 47 -0.13 -13.61 5.85
CA LEU A 47 0.43 -12.34 5.37
C LEU A 47 1.50 -11.87 6.35
N ALA A 48 2.67 -11.52 5.86
CA ALA A 48 3.79 -11.04 6.64
C ALA A 48 3.86 -9.50 6.64
N VAL A 49 4.05 -8.91 7.82
CA VAL A 49 4.30 -7.47 8.00
C VAL A 49 5.67 -7.30 8.61
N ALA A 50 6.52 -6.49 8.00
CA ALA A 50 7.79 -6.05 8.58
C ALA A 50 7.70 -4.56 8.93
N THR A 51 8.53 -4.09 9.86
CA THR A 51 8.66 -2.66 10.22
C THR A 51 10.05 -2.15 9.82
N ALA A 52 10.30 -0.85 10.02
CA ALA A 52 11.50 -0.16 9.58
C ALA A 52 12.80 -0.77 10.13
N ASP A 53 12.79 -1.23 11.40
CA ASP A 53 13.93 -1.83 12.10
C ASP A 53 14.05 -3.35 11.92
N SER A 54 13.14 -3.98 11.17
CA SER A 54 13.28 -5.37 10.74
C SER A 54 14.53 -5.58 9.87
N LEU A 55 15.04 -6.81 9.86
CA LEU A 55 16.11 -7.20 8.94
C LEU A 55 15.69 -6.95 7.49
N GLU A 56 16.65 -6.56 6.67
CA GLU A 56 16.41 -6.27 5.26
C GLU A 56 15.79 -7.47 4.52
N LYS A 57 16.19 -8.68 4.88
CA LYS A 57 15.59 -9.91 4.33
C LYS A 57 14.10 -10.03 4.69
N SER A 58 13.74 -9.71 5.93
CA SER A 58 12.35 -9.74 6.39
C SER A 58 11.50 -8.75 5.59
N LYS A 59 11.99 -7.52 5.42
CA LYS A 59 11.33 -6.48 4.61
C LYS A 59 11.17 -6.89 3.14
N GLN A 60 12.19 -7.50 2.53
CA GLN A 60 12.14 -7.96 1.13
C GLN A 60 11.12 -9.07 0.88
N THR A 61 10.82 -9.88 1.90
CA THR A 61 9.87 -11.00 1.79
C THR A 61 8.48 -10.67 2.32
N ALA A 62 8.31 -9.54 3.03
CA ALA A 62 7.05 -9.17 3.61
C ALA A 62 5.99 -8.82 2.55
N ASP A 63 4.73 -8.96 2.93
CA ASP A 63 3.58 -8.47 2.17
C ASP A 63 3.38 -6.96 2.36
N PHE A 64 3.63 -6.50 3.58
CA PHE A 64 3.56 -5.10 3.97
C PHE A 64 4.84 -4.70 4.71
N VAL A 65 5.36 -3.51 4.42
CA VAL A 65 6.54 -2.95 5.07
C VAL A 65 6.17 -1.59 5.64
N ALA A 66 6.07 -1.53 6.96
CA ALA A 66 5.79 -0.31 7.70
C ALA A 66 7.02 0.60 7.75
N ASP A 67 6.79 1.89 7.95
CA ASP A 67 7.81 2.93 7.88
C ASP A 67 8.37 3.35 9.25
N GLY A 68 7.79 2.83 10.34
CA GLY A 68 8.16 3.13 11.73
C GLY A 68 7.40 4.32 12.33
N ASP A 69 6.36 4.84 11.66
CA ASP A 69 5.56 5.98 12.12
C ASP A 69 4.06 5.71 12.01
N GLY A 70 3.47 5.02 12.98
CA GLY A 70 2.06 4.60 12.92
C GLY A 70 1.83 3.32 12.13
N ASP A 71 2.63 2.30 12.41
CA ASP A 71 2.64 0.99 11.75
C ASP A 71 1.35 0.18 11.93
N GLN A 72 0.40 0.63 12.77
CA GLN A 72 -0.92 0.01 12.82
C GLN A 72 -1.65 0.08 11.47
N GLU A 73 -1.30 1.03 10.60
CA GLU A 73 -1.89 1.14 9.26
C GLU A 73 -1.61 -0.11 8.42
N GLU A 74 -0.36 -0.54 8.32
CA GLU A 74 0.05 -1.76 7.60
C GLU A 74 -0.49 -3.03 8.27
N ILE A 75 -0.48 -3.08 9.60
CA ILE A 75 -1.01 -4.24 10.34
C ILE A 75 -2.52 -4.38 10.08
N ASN A 76 -3.28 -3.29 10.16
CA ASN A 76 -4.72 -3.31 9.91
C ASN A 76 -5.04 -3.68 8.46
N LEU A 77 -4.27 -3.14 7.51
CA LEU A 77 -4.42 -3.50 6.09
C LEU A 77 -4.12 -4.99 5.86
N ALA A 78 -3.14 -5.56 6.55
CA ALA A 78 -2.86 -7.00 6.48
C ALA A 78 -4.01 -7.84 7.04
N ILE A 79 -4.60 -7.45 8.18
CA ILE A 79 -5.77 -8.13 8.76
C ILE A 79 -6.96 -8.07 7.80
N GLU A 80 -7.22 -6.91 7.20
CA GLU A 80 -8.30 -6.72 6.22
C GLU A 80 -8.07 -7.56 4.95
N SER A 81 -6.81 -7.71 4.54
CA SER A 81 -6.41 -8.46 3.35
C SER A 81 -6.45 -9.99 3.52
N LEU A 82 -6.70 -10.50 4.73
CA LEU A 82 -6.85 -11.95 4.95
C LEU A 82 -8.01 -12.52 4.11
N PRO A 83 -7.89 -13.76 3.60
CA PRO A 83 -8.99 -14.47 2.92
C PRO A 83 -10.27 -14.45 3.76
N GLU A 84 -11.44 -14.53 3.13
CA GLU A 84 -12.74 -14.48 3.84
C GLU A 84 -12.83 -15.48 5.00
N VAL A 85 -12.28 -16.68 4.81
CA VAL A 85 -12.23 -17.75 5.82
C VAL A 85 -11.34 -17.44 7.04
N GLY A 86 -10.51 -16.41 6.96
CA GLY A 86 -9.53 -16.02 7.97
C GLY A 86 -8.09 -16.40 7.60
N GLY A 87 -7.19 -16.27 8.58
CA GLY A 87 -5.78 -16.58 8.41
C GLY A 87 -4.91 -15.95 9.48
N LYS A 88 -3.61 -15.87 9.16
CA LYS A 88 -2.56 -15.36 10.04
C LYS A 88 -1.96 -14.08 9.47
N VAL A 89 -1.76 -13.10 10.34
CA VAL A 89 -0.83 -11.99 10.12
C VAL A 89 0.41 -12.30 10.95
N GLN A 90 1.55 -12.51 10.27
CA GLN A 90 2.85 -12.73 10.88
C GLN A 90 3.61 -11.41 10.92
N LEU A 91 3.79 -10.87 12.11
CA LEU A 91 4.65 -9.72 12.34
C LEU A 91 6.09 -10.19 12.47
N MET A 92 6.97 -9.61 11.67
CA MET A 92 8.41 -9.90 11.70
C MET A 92 9.05 -9.26 12.94
N GLU A 93 10.34 -9.54 13.17
CA GLU A 93 11.11 -8.90 14.24
C GLU A 93 11.14 -7.38 14.06
N GLY A 94 11.12 -6.64 15.16
CA GLY A 94 11.17 -5.18 15.14
C GLY A 94 10.23 -4.52 16.15
N THR A 95 10.24 -3.20 16.12
CA THR A 95 9.43 -2.33 16.97
C THR A 95 8.43 -1.57 16.13
N TYR A 96 7.15 -1.89 16.32
CA TYR A 96 6.03 -1.27 15.62
C TYR A 96 5.51 -0.09 16.45
N ASP A 97 5.48 1.09 15.84
CA ASP A 97 4.91 2.31 16.44
C ASP A 97 3.38 2.30 16.28
N ILE A 98 2.65 2.20 17.39
CA ILE A 98 1.19 2.04 17.35
C ILE A 98 0.50 3.34 17.79
N LYS A 99 -0.18 3.97 16.84
CA LYS A 99 -1.01 5.16 17.04
C LYS A 99 -2.49 4.81 17.10
N LYS A 100 -3.26 5.70 17.73
CA LYS A 100 -4.72 5.62 17.78
C LYS A 100 -5.29 5.81 16.37
N VAL A 101 -6.18 4.90 15.97
CA VAL A 101 -6.97 5.10 14.75
C VAL A 101 -8.05 6.15 15.01
N SER A 102 -8.16 7.14 14.12
CA SER A 102 -9.12 8.24 14.26
C SER A 102 -10.56 7.71 14.34
N GLY A 103 -11.31 8.16 15.35
CA GLY A 103 -12.68 7.70 15.61
C GLY A 103 -12.78 6.34 16.33
N GLU A 104 -11.65 5.71 16.65
CA GLU A 104 -11.59 4.41 17.30
C GLU A 104 -10.92 4.51 18.69
N LEU A 105 -11.02 3.42 19.46
CA LEU A 105 -10.43 3.30 20.79
C LEU A 105 -9.27 2.28 20.80
N GLY A 106 -8.55 2.16 19.69
CA GLY A 106 -7.38 1.30 19.56
C GLY A 106 -6.48 1.65 18.38
N GLY A 107 -5.30 1.04 18.33
CA GLY A 107 -4.38 1.12 17.19
C GLY A 107 -4.53 -0.06 16.22
N VAL A 108 -4.12 -1.25 16.64
CA VAL A 108 -4.35 -2.49 15.87
C VAL A 108 -5.79 -2.95 16.10
N LEU A 109 -6.60 -2.95 15.06
CA LEU A 109 -8.03 -3.23 15.10
C LEU A 109 -8.35 -4.58 14.48
N ILE A 110 -8.81 -5.53 15.29
CA ILE A 110 -9.28 -6.84 14.82
C ILE A 110 -10.81 -6.80 14.78
N LYS A 111 -11.35 -6.51 13.60
CA LYS A 111 -12.79 -6.32 13.34
C LYS A 111 -13.51 -7.52 12.72
N ARG A 112 -12.83 -8.67 12.64
CA ARG A 112 -13.29 -9.88 11.95
C ARG A 112 -12.85 -11.13 12.68
N SER A 113 -13.58 -12.22 12.48
CA SER A 113 -13.29 -13.52 13.08
C SER A 113 -12.17 -14.28 12.37
N ASN A 114 -11.66 -15.32 13.04
CA ASN A 114 -10.66 -16.27 12.50
C ASN A 114 -9.32 -15.62 12.15
N VAL A 115 -8.82 -14.74 13.03
CA VAL A 115 -7.54 -14.03 12.88
C VAL A 115 -6.52 -14.57 13.87
N GLU A 116 -5.36 -14.95 13.37
CA GLU A 116 -4.15 -15.15 14.17
C GLU A 116 -3.21 -13.97 13.94
N LEU A 117 -2.93 -13.16 14.97
CA LEU A 117 -1.87 -12.17 14.96
C LEU A 117 -0.67 -12.74 15.73
N ALA A 118 0.40 -13.09 15.01
CA ALA A 118 1.55 -13.76 15.58
C ALA A 118 2.84 -12.95 15.35
N GLY A 119 3.70 -12.86 16.35
CA GLY A 119 5.05 -12.30 16.20
C GLY A 119 6.14 -13.37 16.13
N MET A 120 7.39 -12.94 16.30
CA MET A 120 8.60 -13.77 16.36
C MET A 120 9.13 -13.95 17.79
N GLY A 121 8.23 -13.91 18.79
CA GLY A 121 8.53 -13.90 20.21
C GLY A 121 8.73 -12.48 20.74
N GLN A 122 9.57 -12.32 21.77
CA GLN A 122 9.87 -11.02 22.40
C GLN A 122 10.61 -10.03 21.47
N ALA A 123 11.05 -10.49 20.29
CA ALA A 123 11.67 -9.66 19.27
C ALA A 123 10.66 -8.86 18.42
N THR A 124 9.36 -9.19 18.50
CA THR A 124 8.27 -8.42 17.88
C THR A 124 7.60 -7.59 18.96
N LYS A 125 7.66 -6.26 18.85
CA LYS A 125 7.15 -5.34 19.87
C LYS A 125 6.13 -4.40 19.26
N LEU A 126 4.94 -4.34 19.85
CA LEU A 126 3.93 -3.33 19.53
C LEU A 126 3.95 -2.34 20.68
N ILE A 127 4.41 -1.12 20.41
CA ILE A 127 4.56 -0.10 21.44
C ILE A 127 3.68 1.07 21.07
N GLN A 128 2.87 1.53 22.02
CA GLN A 128 2.05 2.71 21.82
C GLN A 128 2.94 3.95 21.63
N ALA A 129 2.66 4.73 20.58
CA ALA A 129 3.27 6.03 20.41
C ALA A 129 2.93 6.95 21.59
N ALA A 130 3.70 8.03 21.78
CA ALA A 130 3.42 8.99 22.84
C ALA A 130 2.07 9.71 22.64
N SER A 131 1.42 10.09 23.74
CA SER A 131 0.18 10.90 23.73
C SER A 131 -0.98 10.30 22.93
N GLN A 132 -1.10 8.98 22.86
CA GLN A 132 -2.20 8.28 22.18
C GLN A 132 -3.33 7.88 23.12
N GLU A 133 -2.99 7.42 24.33
CA GLU A 133 -3.93 7.10 25.41
C GLU A 133 -5.08 6.19 24.93
N THR A 134 -4.71 5.04 24.35
CA THR A 134 -5.62 4.13 23.64
C THR A 134 -5.29 2.66 23.89
N ASN A 135 -6.08 1.73 23.35
CA ASN A 135 -5.68 0.33 23.34
C ASN A 135 -4.60 0.07 22.27
N VAL A 136 -3.54 -0.68 22.57
CA VAL A 136 -2.56 -1.05 21.53
C VAL A 136 -3.20 -2.04 20.56
N ILE A 137 -3.83 -3.10 21.08
CA ILE A 137 -4.65 -4.02 20.30
C ILE A 137 -6.11 -3.96 20.76
N ARG A 138 -7.04 -3.88 19.81
CA ARG A 138 -8.48 -3.88 20.09
C ARG A 138 -9.21 -4.88 19.20
N ILE A 139 -9.81 -5.88 19.84
CA ILE A 139 -10.79 -6.78 19.21
C ILE A 139 -12.17 -6.14 19.37
N ILE A 140 -12.87 -5.85 18.27
CA ILE A 140 -14.14 -5.12 18.30
C ILE A 140 -15.06 -5.53 17.15
N GLY A 141 -16.36 -5.60 17.42
CA GLY A 141 -17.39 -5.90 16.42
C GLY A 141 -18.36 -6.96 16.91
N ASP A 142 -19.55 -7.00 16.30
CA ASP A 142 -20.57 -7.97 16.67
C ASP A 142 -20.16 -9.38 16.24
N ASN A 143 -20.25 -10.33 17.17
CA ASN A 143 -19.91 -11.75 16.94
C ASN A 143 -18.49 -12.00 16.40
N VAL A 144 -17.53 -11.11 16.71
CA VAL A 144 -16.11 -11.35 16.42
C VAL A 144 -15.56 -12.40 17.38
N GLY A 145 -14.97 -13.47 16.84
CA GLY A 145 -14.46 -14.60 17.62
C GLY A 145 -13.36 -15.38 16.91
N ASN A 146 -12.81 -16.39 17.59
CA ASN A 146 -11.69 -17.21 17.12
C ASN A 146 -10.45 -16.36 16.80
N ILE A 147 -10.07 -15.51 17.75
CA ILE A 147 -8.90 -14.64 17.65
C ILE A 147 -7.78 -15.23 18.49
N THR A 148 -6.59 -15.32 17.91
CA THR A 148 -5.37 -15.71 18.62
C THR A 148 -4.35 -14.60 18.47
N ILE A 149 -3.81 -14.11 19.58
CA ILE A 149 -2.69 -13.16 19.63
C ILE A 149 -1.57 -13.87 20.38
N ARG A 150 -0.40 -14.03 19.77
CA ARG A 150 0.69 -14.83 20.36
C ARG A 150 2.07 -14.40 19.90
N ASP A 151 3.07 -14.84 20.66
CA ASP A 151 4.50 -14.69 20.34
C ASP A 151 4.92 -13.24 20.05
N LEU A 152 4.44 -12.28 20.85
CA LEU A 152 4.77 -10.87 20.70
C LEU A 152 4.79 -10.17 22.06
N TYR A 153 5.43 -9.01 22.11
CA TYR A 153 5.44 -8.09 23.24
C TYR A 153 4.50 -6.92 22.94
N VAL A 154 3.66 -6.53 23.89
CA VAL A 154 2.74 -5.40 23.77
C VAL A 154 2.94 -4.45 24.93
N ASP A 155 3.05 -3.16 24.64
CA ASP A 155 3.30 -2.13 25.63
C ASP A 155 2.48 -0.88 25.36
N ALA A 156 1.66 -0.50 26.33
CA ALA A 156 0.91 0.75 26.30
C ALA A 156 1.78 1.99 26.51
N ASN A 157 3.09 1.82 26.78
CA ASN A 157 4.07 2.87 26.93
C ASN A 157 3.61 3.93 27.96
N ARG A 158 3.28 3.46 29.17
CA ARG A 158 2.60 4.25 30.22
C ARG A 158 3.38 5.48 30.69
N ASP A 159 4.69 5.48 30.55
CA ASP A 159 5.51 6.65 30.89
C ASP A 159 5.23 7.82 29.93
N GLU A 160 4.90 7.54 28.67
CA GLU A 160 4.54 8.53 27.63
C GLU A 160 3.02 8.63 27.38
N ASN A 161 2.24 7.79 28.07
CA ASN A 161 0.77 7.73 28.07
C ASN A 161 0.23 7.62 29.51
N PRO A 162 0.39 8.68 30.33
CA PRO A 162 0.15 8.65 31.77
C PRO A 162 -1.34 8.72 32.17
N LEU A 163 -2.26 9.04 31.27
CA LEU A 163 -3.70 9.01 31.62
C LEU A 163 -4.16 7.59 31.92
N GLY A 164 -3.41 6.59 31.44
CA GLY A 164 -3.73 5.19 31.67
C GLY A 164 -4.99 4.76 30.93
N GLU A 165 -5.40 5.53 29.92
CA GLU A 165 -6.54 5.17 29.08
C GLU A 165 -6.11 4.09 28.10
N GLY A 166 -6.93 3.04 28.02
CA GLY A 166 -6.72 1.87 27.17
C GLY A 166 -5.66 0.89 27.66
N ASP A 167 -5.71 -0.34 27.16
CA ASP A 167 -4.87 -1.47 27.58
C ASP A 167 -3.86 -1.86 26.48
N PRO A 168 -2.75 -2.55 26.82
CA PRO A 168 -1.95 -3.24 25.81
C PRO A 168 -2.82 -4.20 24.97
#